data_AF-X1BK87-F1
#
_entry.id   AF-X1BK87-F1
#
_cell.length_a   1.000
_cell.length_b   1.000
_cell.length_c   1.000
_cell.angle_alpha   90.00
_cell.angle_beta   90.00
_cell.angle_gamma   90.00
#
_symmetry.space_group_name_H-M   'P 1'
#
loop_
_entity.id
_entity.type
_entity.pdbx_description
1 polymer ?
#
loop_
_entity_poly.entity_id
_entity_poly.type
_entity_poly.pdbx_seq_one_letter_code
_entity_poly.pdbx_strand_id
1 'polypeptide(L)'
;MANNEVGTILPIKELSSICREKGVLFHTDAVQAVGKIKVDIQELGVDMLSISGHKFHAPKGIGALYVRKGINLEPLIHGGKQESGIRAGTENVPAIVGLGKAAELATYTLRDSDRIRVLRDKLEEGIR
;
A
#
# COMPACT_ATOMS: atom_id res chain seq x y z
N MET A 1 9.49 0.55 -0.19
CA MET A 1 8.66 -0.12 -1.22
C MET A 1 8.73 0.63 -2.53
N ALA A 2 8.31 1.89 -2.62
CA ALA A 2 8.63 2.72 -3.80
C ALA A 2 8.62 4.20 -3.42
N ASN A 3 9.61 4.98 -3.86
CA ASN A 3 9.62 6.43 -3.71
C ASN A 3 8.67 7.08 -4.75
N ASN A 4 7.95 8.14 -4.35
CA ASN A 4 6.96 8.83 -5.18
C ASN A 4 7.55 9.78 -6.24
N GLU A 5 8.80 10.19 -6.10
CA GLU A 5 9.45 11.15 -6.98
C GLU A 5 10.34 10.43 -7.99
N VAL A 6 11.25 9.59 -7.49
CA VAL A 6 12.28 8.93 -8.32
C VAL A 6 11.98 7.46 -8.62
N GLY A 7 10.91 6.90 -8.04
CA GLY A 7 10.48 5.53 -8.31
C GLY A 7 11.37 4.42 -7.71
N THR A 8 12.41 4.77 -6.95
CA THR A 8 13.32 3.79 -6.32
C THR A 8 12.59 2.79 -5.45
N ILE A 9 12.80 1.50 -5.71
CA ILE A 9 12.27 0.39 -4.92
C ILE A 9 13.23 0.10 -3.77
N LEU A 10 12.70 -0.08 -2.56
CA LEU A 10 13.49 -0.34 -1.34
C LEU A 10 13.36 -1.81 -0.91
N PRO A 11 14.43 -2.42 -0.35
CA PRO A 11 14.49 -3.84 0.04
C PRO A 11 13.72 -4.10 1.34
N ILE A 12 12.39 -4.10 1.26
CA ILE A 12 11.54 -4.15 2.45
C ILE A 12 11.57 -5.48 3.19
N LYS A 13 11.71 -6.60 2.47
CA LYS A 13 11.75 -7.92 3.08
C LYS A 13 12.98 -8.08 3.96
N GLU A 14 14.12 -7.56 3.50
CA GLU A 14 15.38 -7.57 4.21
C GLU A 14 15.30 -6.67 5.45
N LEU A 15 14.75 -5.45 5.30
CA LEU A 15 14.57 -4.50 6.40
C LEU A 15 13.60 -5.04 7.46
N SER A 16 12.49 -5.65 7.06
CA SER A 16 11.53 -6.23 7.99
C SER A 16 12.12 -7.42 8.76
N SER A 17 12.99 -8.23 8.14
CA SER A 17 13.73 -9.32 8.82
C SER A 17 14.65 -8.77 9.90
N ILE A 18 15.43 -7.72 9.60
CA ILE A 18 16.32 -7.07 10.57
C ILE A 18 15.52 -6.51 11.75
N CYS A 19 14.36 -5.91 11.48
CA CYS A 19 13.48 -5.41 12.54
C CYS A 19 12.89 -6.55 13.39
N ARG A 20 12.51 -7.66 12.77
CA ARG A 20 12.01 -8.85 13.46
C ARG A 20 13.06 -9.43 14.42
N GLU A 21 14.30 -9.57 13.97
CA GLU A 21 15.43 -10.05 14.80
C GLU A 21 15.65 -9.19 16.04
N LYS A 22 15.35 -7.89 15.94
CA LYS A 22 15.49 -6.92 17.03
C LYS A 22 14.21 -6.73 17.86
N GLY A 23 13.14 -7.45 17.54
CA GLY A 23 11.85 -7.32 18.22
C GLY A 23 11.19 -5.94 18.05
N VAL A 24 11.51 -5.21 16.97
CA VAL A 24 10.91 -3.90 16.69
C VAL A 24 9.85 -4.00 15.60
N LEU A 25 8.78 -3.22 15.75
CA LEU A 25 7.70 -3.17 14.76
C LEU A 25 8.18 -2.50 13.48
N PHE A 26 7.73 -3.02 12.34
CA PHE A 26 8.07 -2.48 11.02
C PHE A 26 6.83 -2.05 10.24
N HIS A 27 6.70 -0.75 10.02
CA HIS A 27 5.73 -0.15 9.10
C HIS A 27 6.40 0.19 7.77
N THR A 28 5.63 0.15 6.69
CA THR A 28 6.10 0.62 5.40
C THR A 28 4.98 1.25 4.56
N ASP A 29 5.28 2.34 3.86
CA ASP A 29 4.34 3.05 2.99
C ASP A 29 4.30 2.45 1.57
N ALA A 30 3.16 1.84 1.19
CA ALA A 30 2.95 1.14 -0.09
C ALA A 30 2.11 1.93 -1.08
N VAL A 31 1.83 3.20 -0.79
CA VAL A 31 0.95 4.05 -1.59
C VAL A 31 1.37 4.07 -3.06
N GLN A 32 2.66 4.06 -3.35
CA GLN A 32 3.18 4.03 -4.73
C GLN A 32 3.42 2.63 -5.28
N ALA A 33 3.53 1.61 -4.43
CA ALA A 33 3.81 0.24 -4.84
C ALA A 33 2.55 -0.51 -5.27
N VAL A 34 1.44 -0.37 -4.51
CA VAL A 34 0.20 -1.08 -4.76
C VAL A 34 -0.35 -0.76 -6.16
N GLY A 35 -0.60 -1.83 -6.92
CA GLY A 35 -1.08 -1.81 -8.30
C GLY A 35 -0.03 -1.52 -9.37
N LYS A 36 1.26 -1.36 -9.00
CA LYS A 36 2.36 -1.16 -9.96
C LYS A 36 3.37 -2.30 -9.90
N ILE A 37 3.66 -2.79 -8.69
CA ILE A 37 4.50 -3.96 -8.45
C ILE A 37 3.76 -4.96 -7.57
N LYS A 38 4.19 -6.22 -7.59
CA LYS A 38 3.65 -7.25 -6.69
C LYS A 38 3.91 -6.83 -5.23
N VAL A 39 2.85 -6.81 -4.42
CA VAL A 39 2.91 -6.54 -2.98
C VAL A 39 2.26 -7.74 -2.29
N ASP A 40 3.08 -8.55 -1.63
CA ASP A 40 2.62 -9.69 -0.85
C ASP A 40 3.05 -9.49 0.60
N ILE A 41 2.05 -9.32 1.48
CA ILE A 41 2.29 -9.01 2.89
C ILE A 41 2.98 -10.17 3.61
N GLN A 42 2.71 -11.41 3.23
CA GLN A 42 3.35 -12.58 3.82
C GLN A 42 4.83 -12.64 3.42
N GLU A 43 5.12 -12.39 2.14
CA GLU A 43 6.51 -12.34 1.65
C GLU A 43 7.29 -11.16 2.25
N LEU A 44 6.64 -10.00 2.44
CA LEU A 44 7.26 -8.79 2.96
C LEU A 44 7.53 -8.84 4.47
N GLY A 45 6.79 -9.62 5.25
CA GLY A 45 7.03 -9.79 6.69
C GLY A 45 6.75 -8.55 7.56
N VAL A 46 6.10 -7.53 7.00
CA VAL A 46 5.81 -6.24 7.64
C VAL A 46 4.76 -6.37 8.74
N ASP A 47 4.78 -5.47 9.72
CA ASP A 47 3.80 -5.43 10.81
C ASP A 47 2.62 -4.51 10.47
N MET A 48 2.92 -3.44 9.73
CA MET A 48 1.92 -2.51 9.23
C MET A 48 2.25 -2.04 7.81
N LEU A 49 1.22 -1.73 7.02
CA LEU A 49 1.41 -1.25 5.65
C LEU A 49 0.29 -0.29 5.24
N SER A 50 0.67 0.90 4.74
CA SER A 50 -0.29 1.93 4.30
C SER A 50 -0.62 1.82 2.81
N ILE A 51 -1.90 1.96 2.45
CA ILE A 51 -2.37 2.06 1.07
C ILE A 51 -3.28 3.29 0.87
N SER A 52 -3.24 3.88 -0.33
CA SER A 52 -4.17 4.95 -0.72
C SER A 52 -4.80 4.67 -2.07
N GLY A 53 -6.13 4.60 -2.10
CA GLY A 53 -6.90 4.11 -3.25
C GLY A 53 -6.70 4.92 -4.53
N HIS A 54 -6.67 6.26 -4.41
CA HIS A 54 -6.55 7.15 -5.57
C HIS A 54 -5.21 7.05 -6.32
N LYS A 55 -4.22 6.36 -5.76
CA LYS A 55 -2.97 6.06 -6.48
C LYS A 55 -3.10 4.86 -7.41
N PHE A 56 -4.13 4.04 -7.27
CA PHE A 56 -4.41 2.89 -8.13
C PHE A 56 -5.87 2.87 -8.61
N HIS A 57 -6.39 4.06 -8.96
CA HIS A 57 -7.69 4.28 -9.60
C HIS A 57 -8.95 4.11 -8.74
N ALA A 58 -8.83 4.05 -7.41
CA ALA A 58 -10.00 4.22 -6.53
C ALA A 58 -10.37 5.71 -6.37
N PRO A 59 -11.56 6.04 -5.80
CA PRO A 59 -11.91 7.41 -5.44
C PRO A 59 -10.88 8.07 -4.51
N LYS A 60 -10.80 9.41 -4.55
CA LYS A 60 -10.05 10.19 -3.55
C LYS A 60 -10.75 10.09 -2.19
N GLY A 61 -9.97 10.19 -1.11
CA GLY A 61 -10.51 10.15 0.27
C GLY A 61 -10.69 8.75 0.85
N ILE A 62 -10.19 7.69 0.19
CA ILE A 62 -10.16 6.34 0.74
C ILE A 62 -8.75 5.73 0.69
N GLY A 63 -8.41 4.98 1.73
CA GLY A 63 -7.19 4.21 1.89
C GLY A 63 -7.41 3.12 2.94
N ALA A 64 -6.36 2.40 3.28
CA ALA A 64 -6.38 1.44 4.38
C ALA A 64 -5.01 1.31 5.03
N LEU A 65 -5.01 0.84 6.27
CA LEU A 65 -3.83 0.45 7.01
C LEU A 65 -3.95 -1.05 7.29
N TYR A 66 -3.07 -1.84 6.70
CA TYR A 66 -2.87 -3.21 7.16
C TYR A 66 -2.21 -3.17 8.53
N VAL A 67 -2.74 -3.96 9.46
CA VAL A 67 -2.18 -4.17 10.80
C VAL A 67 -2.14 -5.67 11.05
N ARG A 68 -0.95 -6.20 11.35
CA ARG A 68 -0.79 -7.61 11.73
C ARG A 68 -1.57 -7.89 13.01
N LYS A 69 -2.24 -9.05 13.06
CA LYS A 69 -2.99 -9.49 14.25
C LYS A 69 -2.07 -9.50 15.48
N GLY A 70 -2.62 -9.06 16.61
CA GLY A 70 -1.91 -8.98 17.89
C GLY A 70 -1.20 -7.64 18.14
N ILE A 71 -1.21 -6.72 17.18
CA ILE A 71 -0.72 -5.36 17.37
C ILE A 71 -1.88 -4.47 17.84
N ASN A 72 -1.68 -3.84 19.00
CA ASN A 72 -2.61 -2.84 19.51
C ASN A 72 -2.15 -1.45 19.06
N LEU A 73 -3.03 -0.72 18.38
CA LEU A 73 -2.81 0.66 17.99
C LEU A 73 -3.74 1.57 18.78
N GLU A 74 -3.21 2.67 19.29
CA GLU A 74 -4.04 3.72 19.86
C GLU A 74 -4.79 4.43 18.71
N PRO A 75 -6.12 4.57 18.78
CA PRO A 75 -6.89 5.24 17.74
C PRO A 75 -6.47 6.70 17.60
N LEU A 76 -6.16 7.16 16.38
CA LEU A 76 -5.97 8.59 16.12
C LEU A 76 -7.30 9.36 16.14
N ILE A 77 -8.39 8.69 15.72
CA ILE A 77 -9.74 9.24 15.68
C ILE A 77 -10.58 8.46 16.69
N HIS A 78 -10.90 9.12 17.81
CA HIS A 78 -11.72 8.56 18.87
C HIS A 78 -13.23 8.76 18.60
N GLY A 79 -14.07 7.90 19.18
CA GLY A 79 -15.53 7.98 19.04
C GLY A 79 -16.20 6.61 19.12
N GLY A 80 -17.02 6.29 18.12
CA GLY A 80 -17.65 4.97 17.99
C GLY A 80 -16.65 3.82 17.79
N LYS A 81 -17.17 2.58 17.75
CA LYS A 81 -16.37 1.35 17.65
C LYS A 81 -16.22 0.80 16.22
N GLN A 82 -16.32 1.66 15.20
CA GLN A 82 -16.03 1.30 13.81
C GLN A 82 -14.59 0.77 13.67
N GLU A 83 -14.33 -0.03 12.63
CA GLU A 83 -13.02 -0.64 12.38
C GLU A 83 -12.46 -1.37 13.61
N SER A 84 -13.30 -2.10 14.36
CA SER A 84 -12.92 -2.77 15.62
C SER A 84 -12.42 -1.82 16.72
N GLY A 85 -12.82 -0.55 16.66
CA GLY A 85 -12.44 0.49 17.62
C GLY A 85 -11.10 1.16 17.32
N ILE A 86 -10.41 0.81 16.23
CA ILE A 86 -9.09 1.40 15.90
C ILE A 86 -9.19 2.72 15.13
N ARG A 87 -10.36 3.01 14.54
CA ARG A 87 -10.63 4.25 13.80
C ARG A 87 -12.13 4.54 13.80
N ALA A 88 -12.55 5.52 14.60
CA ALA A 88 -13.95 5.90 14.71
C ALA A 88 -14.48 6.64 13.47
N GLY A 89 -15.82 6.70 13.37
CA GLY A 89 -16.56 7.43 12.35
C GLY A 89 -17.19 6.50 11.33
N THR A 90 -18.45 6.77 10.98
CA THR A 90 -19.25 5.95 10.04
C THR A 90 -18.45 5.65 8.77
N GLU A 91 -18.43 4.38 8.40
CA GLU A 91 -17.66 3.86 7.29
C GLU A 91 -18.15 4.45 5.97
N ASN A 92 -17.21 4.89 5.13
CA ASN A 92 -17.52 5.36 3.78
C ASN A 92 -17.72 4.14 2.85
N VAL A 93 -18.84 3.44 3.02
CA VAL A 93 -19.15 2.18 2.32
C VAL A 93 -18.96 2.29 0.80
N PRO A 94 -19.47 3.33 0.09
CA PRO A 94 -19.25 3.44 -1.35
C PRO A 94 -17.76 3.53 -1.73
N ALA A 95 -16.96 4.28 -0.97
CA ALA A 95 -15.54 4.41 -1.24
C ALA A 95 -14.76 3.14 -0.88
N ILE A 96 -15.16 2.39 0.16
CA ILE A 96 -14.60 1.07 0.51
C ILE A 96 -14.86 0.07 -0.62
N VAL A 97 -16.08 0.02 -1.16
CA VAL A 97 -16.40 -0.82 -2.33
C VAL A 97 -15.56 -0.41 -3.55
N GLY A 98 -15.43 0.90 -3.79
CA GLY A 98 -14.56 1.43 -4.84
C GLY A 98 -13.09 1.04 -4.68
N LEU A 99 -12.57 1.08 -3.46
CA LEU A 99 -11.21 0.63 -3.12
C LEU A 99 -11.04 -0.87 -3.42
N GLY A 100 -12.00 -1.70 -3.01
CA GLY A 100 -12.00 -3.14 -3.28
C GLY A 100 -11.99 -3.44 -4.78
N LYS A 101 -12.84 -2.75 -5.56
CA LYS A 101 -12.87 -2.94 -7.01
C LYS A 101 -11.59 -2.46 -7.69
N ALA A 102 -11.04 -1.32 -7.26
CA ALA A 102 -9.76 -0.84 -7.77
C ALA A 102 -8.62 -1.83 -7.46
N ALA A 103 -8.61 -2.47 -6.28
CA ALA A 103 -7.62 -3.47 -5.92
C ALA A 103 -7.74 -4.74 -6.80
N GLU A 104 -8.96 -5.19 -7.09
CA GLU A 104 -9.21 -6.29 -8.02
C GLU A 104 -8.69 -5.95 -9.43
N LEU A 105 -9.01 -4.76 -9.93
CA LEU A 105 -8.60 -4.30 -11.26
C LEU A 105 -7.10 -4.04 -11.37
N ALA A 106 -6.43 -3.67 -10.27
CA ALA A 106 -5.00 -3.43 -10.24
C ALA A 106 -4.18 -4.69 -10.60
N THR A 107 -4.75 -5.90 -10.45
CA THR A 107 -4.12 -7.15 -10.91
C THR A 107 -3.95 -7.22 -12.44
N TYR A 108 -4.78 -6.50 -13.20
CA TYR A 108 -4.63 -6.35 -14.65
C TYR A 108 -3.49 -5.37 -14.96
N THR A 109 -3.37 -4.29 -14.19
CA THR A 109 -2.26 -3.33 -14.34
C THR A 109 -0.90 -4.00 -14.09
N LEU A 110 -0.82 -4.93 -13.14
CA LEU A 110 0.39 -5.72 -12.91
C LEU A 110 0.78 -6.59 -14.12
N ARG A 111 -0.21 -7.13 -14.84
CA ARG A 111 0.01 -7.88 -16.09
C ARG A 111 0.46 -6.99 -17.25
N ASP A 112 0.04 -5.73 -17.25
CA ASP A 112 0.41 -4.73 -18.27
C ASP A 112 1.66 -3.91 -17.89
N SER A 113 2.38 -4.31 -16.82
CA SER A 113 3.54 -3.58 -16.32
C SER A 113 4.69 -3.47 -17.34
N ASP A 114 4.84 -4.48 -18.20
CA ASP A 114 5.83 -4.46 -19.29
C ASP A 114 5.55 -3.35 -20.31
N ARG A 115 4.28 -3.08 -20.64
CA ARG A 115 3.91 -2.00 -21.55
C ARG A 115 4.31 -0.64 -20.98
N ILE A 116 4.05 -0.42 -19.69
CA ILE A 116 4.43 0.81 -18.99
C ILE A 116 5.94 0.96 -18.94
N ARG A 117 6.68 -0.13 -18.68
CA ARG A 117 8.14 -0.14 -18.70
C ARG A 117 8.69 0.29 -20.05
N VAL A 118 8.21 -0.29 -21.14
CA VAL A 118 8.65 0.06 -22.51
C VAL A 118 8.41 1.53 -22.82
N LEU A 119 7.25 2.08 -22.43
CA LEU A 119 6.95 3.49 -22.62
C LEU A 119 7.86 4.41 -21.80
N ARG A 120 8.15 4.03 -20.54
CA ARG A 120 9.07 4.76 -19.67
C ARG A 120 10.48 4.74 -20.24
N ASP A 121 10.99 3.57 -20.63
CA ASP A 121 12.34 3.39 -21.18
C ASP A 121 12.51 4.21 -22.47
N LYS A 122 11.50 4.20 -23.36
CA LYS A 122 11.47 5.03 -24.57
C LYS A 122 11.52 6.53 -24.27
N LEU A 123 10.77 6.98 -23.26
CA LEU A 123 10.81 8.38 -22.85
C LEU A 123 12.18 8.75 -22.29
N GLU A 124 12.75 7.92 -21.42
CA GLU A 124 14.05 8.14 -20.79
C GLU A 124 15.18 8.19 -21.83
N GLU A 125 15.18 7.31 -22.83
CA GLU A 125 16.14 7.34 -23.92
C GLU A 125 16.02 8.60 -24.79
N GLY A 126 14.79 9.10 -25.02
CA GLY A 126 14.55 10.28 -25.85
C GLY A 126 14.87 11.62 -25.18
N ILE A 127 15.07 11.66 -23.86
CA ILE A 127 15.38 12.88 -23.09
C ILE A 127 16.77 12.86 -22.45
N ARG A 128 17.51 11.76 -22.59
CA ARG A 128 18.93 11.67 -22.24
C ARG A 128 19.79 12.23 -23.37
#